data_AF-A0A933F9M9-F1
#
_entry.id   AF-A0A933F9M9-F1
#
_cell.length_a   1.000
_cell.length_b   1.000
_cell.length_c   1.000
_cell.angle_alpha   90.00
_cell.angle_beta   90.00
_cell.angle_gamma   90.00
#
_symmetry.space_group_name_H-M   'P 1'
#
loop_
_entity.id
_entity.type
_entity.pdbx_description
1 polymer ?
#
loop_
_entity_poly.entity_id
_entity_poly.type
_entity_poly.pdbx_seq_one_letter_code
_entity_poly.pdbx_strand_id
1 'polypeptide(L)'
;MTGPRVRPTLALVLFVGLALAAGSPALAQTITLKGASQFDDTHSFNQNMLKLEEETRKCYKKPVNFVLHRNRELGLEKDYFAYMSQGLSVDYAVVAPSHMATFSKQATL
;
A
#
# COMPACT_ATOMS: atom_id res chain seq x y z
N MET A 1 51.19 29.97 -20.68
CA MET A 1 49.77 29.65 -20.42
C MET A 1 49.70 28.17 -20.07
N THR A 2 49.55 27.87 -18.78
CA THR A 2 49.61 26.53 -18.19
C THR A 2 48.28 25.80 -18.37
N GLY A 3 48.27 24.72 -19.15
CA GLY A 3 47.09 23.86 -19.33
C GLY A 3 46.72 23.11 -18.04
N PRO A 4 45.43 22.93 -17.74
CA PRO A 4 45.00 22.28 -16.52
C PRO A 4 45.26 20.78 -16.65
N ARG A 5 46.26 20.27 -15.91
CA ARG A 5 46.45 18.83 -15.69
C ARG A 5 45.27 18.33 -14.85
N VAL A 6 44.28 17.76 -15.53
CA VAL A 6 43.17 17.04 -14.89
C VAL A 6 43.79 15.86 -14.13
N ARG A 7 43.76 15.93 -12.80
CA ARG A 7 44.38 14.95 -11.90
C ARG A 7 43.65 13.60 -12.05
N PRO A 8 44.35 12.51 -12.39
CA PRO A 8 43.73 11.19 -12.63
C PRO A 8 43.04 10.60 -11.38
N THR A 9 43.30 11.16 -10.20
CA THR A 9 42.62 10.81 -8.95
C THR A 9 41.15 11.23 -8.92
N LEU A 10 40.76 12.31 -9.62
CA LEU A 10 39.37 12.79 -9.61
C LEU A 10 38.44 11.90 -10.46
N ALA A 11 38.96 11.32 -11.54
CA ALA A 11 38.22 10.41 -12.41
C ALA A 11 37.95 9.04 -11.74
N LEU A 12 38.87 8.58 -10.89
CA LEU A 12 38.75 7.31 -10.17
C LEU A 12 37.67 7.37 -9.07
N VAL A 13 37.54 8.51 -8.38
CA VAL A 13 36.49 8.68 -7.34
C VAL A 13 35.09 8.73 -7.96
N LEU A 14 34.95 9.29 -9.16
CA LEU A 14 33.67 9.34 -9.87
C LEU A 14 33.18 7.95 -10.32
N PHE A 15 34.09 7.08 -10.76
CA PHE A 15 33.75 5.72 -11.19
C PHE A 15 33.37 4.80 -10.04
N VAL A 16 34.01 4.94 -8.87
CA VAL A 16 33.66 4.17 -7.67
C VAL A 16 32.31 4.61 -7.10
N GLY A 17 32.00 5.92 -7.13
CA GLY A 17 30.69 6.44 -6.70
C GLY A 17 29.52 5.93 -7.55
N LEU A 18 29.73 5.72 -8.85
CA LEU A 18 28.70 5.23 -9.77
C LEU A 18 28.47 3.71 -9.65
N ALA A 19 29.49 2.94 -9.26
CA ALA A 19 29.37 1.50 -9.03
C ALA A 19 28.59 1.15 -7.75
N LEU A 20 28.63 2.01 -6.72
CA LEU A 20 27.83 1.81 -5.50
C LEU A 20 26.35 2.17 -5.66
N ALA A 21 25.97 2.97 -6.67
CA ALA A 21 24.56 3.33 -6.91
C ALA A 21 23.77 2.21 -7.63
N ALA A 22 24.45 1.33 -8.37
CA ALA A 22 23.81 0.27 -9.16
C ALA A 22 23.45 -1.00 -8.35
N GLY A 23 23.92 -1.10 -7.10
CA GLY A 23 23.81 -2.30 -6.27
C GLY A 23 22.84 -2.18 -5.09
N SER A 24 22.01 -1.13 -5.02
CA SER A 24 20.98 -1.06 -3.99
C SER A 24 19.92 -2.13 -4.30
N PRO A 25 19.77 -3.22 -3.50
CA PRO A 25 18.56 -4.01 -3.62
C PRO A 25 17.43 -3.03 -3.40
N ALA A 26 16.50 -2.94 -4.34
CA ALA A 26 15.26 -2.21 -4.12
C ALA A 26 14.70 -2.73 -2.80
N LEU A 27 14.87 -1.94 -1.73
CA LEU A 27 14.39 -2.30 -0.40
C LEU A 27 12.92 -2.63 -0.62
N ALA A 28 12.55 -3.88 -0.39
CA ALA A 28 11.19 -4.32 -0.56
C ALA A 28 10.34 -3.42 0.34
N GLN A 29 9.69 -2.43 -0.27
CA GLN A 29 8.86 -1.49 0.45
C GLN A 29 7.72 -2.32 1.03
N THR A 30 7.68 -2.46 2.35
CA THR A 30 6.61 -3.20 3.02
C THR A 30 5.30 -2.48 2.71
N ILE A 31 4.49 -3.06 1.82
CA ILE A 31 3.19 -2.49 1.45
C ILE A 31 2.30 -2.64 2.69
N THR A 32 1.75 -1.54 3.18
CA THR A 32 0.77 -1.56 4.26
C THR A 32 -0.62 -1.39 3.65
N LEU A 33 -1.47 -2.40 3.81
CA LEU A 33 -2.87 -2.37 3.39
C LEU A 33 -3.75 -2.15 4.61
N LYS A 34 -4.54 -1.08 4.60
CA LYS A 34 -5.46 -0.70 5.67
C LYS A 34 -6.87 -1.17 5.35
N GLY A 35 -7.38 -2.09 6.15
CA GLY A 35 -8.72 -2.61 6.08
C GLY A 35 -9.66 -1.89 7.03
N ALA A 36 -10.94 -1.78 6.68
CA ALA A 36 -11.99 -1.30 7.60
C ALA A 36 -13.19 -2.25 7.65
N SER A 37 -13.64 -2.54 8.88
CA SER A 37 -14.82 -3.35 9.17
C SER A 37 -15.66 -2.70 10.28
N GLN A 38 -16.97 -2.64 10.06
CA GLN A 38 -17.93 -2.22 11.08
C GLN A 38 -18.24 -3.31 12.10
N PHE A 39 -17.80 -4.54 11.83
CA PHE A 39 -18.09 -5.73 12.63
C PHE A 39 -16.85 -6.23 13.38
N ASP A 40 -17.09 -7.09 14.36
CA ASP A 40 -16.07 -7.80 15.14
C ASP A 40 -15.48 -9.02 14.40
N ASP A 41 -14.59 -9.77 15.03
CA ASP A 41 -13.93 -10.97 14.47
C ASP A 41 -14.87 -12.19 14.31
N THR A 42 -16.08 -12.14 14.88
CA THR A 42 -17.05 -13.23 14.77
C THR A 42 -17.90 -13.11 13.50
N HIS A 43 -17.98 -11.91 12.92
CA HIS A 43 -18.75 -11.68 11.70
C HIS A 43 -18.04 -12.21 10.47
N SER A 44 -18.80 -12.79 9.53
CA SER A 44 -18.26 -13.39 8.31
C SER A 44 -17.47 -12.41 7.45
N PHE A 45 -17.76 -11.11 7.50
CA PHE A 45 -16.98 -10.10 6.74
C PHE A 45 -15.55 -10.01 7.23
N ASN A 46 -15.36 -9.95 8.55
CA ASN A 46 -14.03 -9.83 9.13
C ASN A 46 -13.25 -11.14 8.96
N GLN A 47 -13.91 -12.30 9.13
CA GLN A 47 -13.31 -13.60 8.81
C GLN A 47 -12.83 -13.68 7.34
N ASN A 48 -13.60 -13.12 6.41
CA ASN A 48 -13.20 -13.08 4.99
C ASN A 48 -11.99 -12.15 4.77
N MET A 49 -11.93 -11.01 5.45
CA MET A 49 -10.79 -10.08 5.39
C MET A 49 -9.50 -10.69 5.97
N LEU A 50 -9.62 -11.46 7.06
CA LEU A 50 -8.50 -12.22 7.64
C LEU A 50 -8.01 -13.31 6.68
N LYS A 51 -8.94 -14.03 6.03
CA LYS A 51 -8.59 -15.03 5.02
C LYS A 51 -7.96 -14.40 3.78
N LEU A 52 -8.42 -13.22 3.37
CA LEU A 52 -7.79 -12.43 2.29
C LEU A 52 -6.35 -12.07 2.64
N GLU A 53 -6.08 -11.62 3.86
CA GLU A 53 -4.73 -11.34 4.35
C GLU A 53 -3.85 -12.61 4.30
N GLU A 54 -4.37 -13.74 4.78
CA GLU A 54 -3.66 -15.01 4.78
C GLU A 54 -3.28 -15.46 3.36
N GLU A 55 -4.25 -15.47 2.44
CA GLU A 55 -4.03 -15.88 1.06
C GLU A 55 -3.13 -14.89 0.30
N THR A 56 -3.28 -13.58 0.53
CA THR A 56 -2.42 -12.57 -0.09
C THR A 56 -0.97 -12.75 0.34
N ARG A 57 -0.73 -13.04 1.63
CA ARG A 57 0.62 -13.31 2.14
C ARG A 57 1.22 -14.58 1.52
N LYS A 58 0.42 -15.64 1.35
CA LYS A 58 0.86 -16.89 0.68
C LYS A 58 1.23 -16.65 -0.78
N CYS A 59 0.40 -15.91 -1.52
CA CYS A 59 0.60 -15.68 -2.95
C CYS A 59 1.73 -14.67 -3.25
N TYR A 60 1.83 -13.59 -2.48
CA TYR A 60 2.71 -12.47 -2.80
C TYR A 60 4.19 -12.70 -2.41
N LYS A 61 4.47 -13.55 -1.40
CA LYS A 61 5.82 -13.97 -0.97
C LYS A 61 6.81 -12.83 -0.67
N LYS A 62 6.31 -11.61 -0.51
CA LYS A 62 7.04 -10.37 -0.17
C LYS A 62 6.41 -9.77 1.09
N PRO A 63 7.12 -8.90 1.83
CA PRO A 63 6.59 -8.31 3.05
C PRO A 63 5.37 -7.43 2.74
N VAL A 64 4.21 -7.83 3.25
CA VAL A 64 2.96 -7.05 3.25
C VAL A 64 2.47 -6.99 4.68
N ASN A 65 2.13 -5.78 5.11
CA ASN A 65 1.54 -5.51 6.41
C ASN A 65 0.04 -5.24 6.21
N PHE A 66 -0.80 -5.95 6.95
CA PHE A 66 -2.24 -5.74 6.95
C PHE A 66 -2.64 -5.10 8.27
N VAL A 67 -3.35 -3.98 8.20
CA VAL A 67 -3.86 -3.27 9.38
C VAL A 67 -5.38 -3.23 9.27
N LEU A 68 -6.07 -3.97 10.13
CA LEU A 68 -7.52 -4.07 10.06
C LEU A 68 -8.19 -3.31 11.20
N HIS A 69 -8.83 -2.20 10.83
CA HIS A 69 -9.66 -1.37 11.69
C HIS A 69 -11.03 -2.01 11.89
N ARG A 70 -11.39 -2.31 13.13
CA ARG A 70 -12.61 -3.06 13.49
C ARG A 70 -13.62 -2.17 14.19
N ASN A 71 -14.80 -2.72 14.49
CA ASN A 71 -15.76 -2.10 15.41
C ASN A 71 -16.11 -0.64 15.09
N ARG A 72 -16.17 -0.28 13.80
CA ARG A 72 -16.49 1.08 13.33
C ARG A 72 -15.45 2.14 13.71
N GLU A 73 -14.19 1.75 13.94
CA GLU A 73 -13.06 2.66 14.19
C GLU A 73 -12.92 3.77 13.15
N LEU A 74 -13.23 3.46 11.88
CA LEU A 74 -13.18 4.41 10.76
C LEU A 74 -14.58 4.85 10.29
N GLY A 75 -15.63 4.65 11.09
CA GLY A 75 -17.00 4.99 10.72
C GLY A 75 -17.79 3.81 10.15
N LEU A 76 -18.64 4.08 9.16
CA LEU A 76 -19.51 3.11 8.48
C LEU A 76 -19.07 2.81 7.04
N GLU A 77 -19.67 1.81 6.40
CA GLU A 77 -19.40 1.42 5.01
C GLU A 77 -19.40 2.60 4.01
N LYS A 78 -20.27 3.60 4.22
CA LYS A 78 -20.30 4.83 3.42
C LYS A 78 -19.00 5.64 3.53
N ASP A 79 -18.46 5.76 4.75
CA ASP A 79 -17.24 6.49 5.03
C ASP A 79 -16.03 5.72 4.50
N TYR A 80 -16.04 4.39 4.63
CA TYR A 80 -15.00 3.53 4.06
C TYR A 80 -14.90 3.72 2.55
N PHE A 81 -16.03 3.78 1.85
CA PHE A 81 -16.04 4.03 0.41
C PHE A 81 -15.52 5.43 0.06
N ALA A 82 -15.90 6.45 0.83
CA ALA A 82 -15.38 7.80 0.65
C ALA A 82 -13.85 7.85 0.82
N TYR A 83 -13.32 7.20 1.85
CA TYR A 83 -11.90 7.06 2.14
C TYR A 83 -11.15 6.30 1.03
N MET A 84 -11.68 5.17 0.58
CA MET A 84 -11.12 4.41 -0.55
C MET A 84 -11.12 5.23 -1.85
N SER A 85 -12.19 5.97 -2.14
CA SER A 85 -12.30 6.79 -3.36
C SER A 85 -11.27 7.93 -3.41
N GLN A 86 -10.83 8.40 -2.23
CA GLN A 86 -9.82 9.45 -2.07
C GLN A 86 -8.41 8.88 -1.93
N GLY A 87 -8.25 7.55 -1.79
CA GLY A 87 -6.97 6.91 -1.48
C GLY A 87 -6.44 7.26 -0.09
N LEU A 88 -7.34 7.52 0.87
CA LEU A 88 -6.99 7.91 2.23
C LEU A 88 -7.47 6.86 3.22
N SER A 89 -6.67 6.51 4.21
CA SER A 89 -7.02 5.74 5.42
C SER A 89 -7.55 4.31 5.26
N VAL A 90 -8.17 3.94 4.14
CA VAL A 90 -8.72 2.62 3.85
C VAL A 90 -8.34 2.23 2.43
N ASP A 91 -7.67 1.09 2.29
CA ASP A 91 -7.29 0.49 1.01
C ASP A 91 -8.26 -0.62 0.59
N TYR A 92 -8.89 -1.30 1.56
CA TYR A 92 -9.87 -2.35 1.29
C TYR A 92 -10.96 -2.40 2.36
N ALA A 93 -12.21 -2.64 1.95
CA ALA A 93 -13.34 -2.84 2.86
C ALA A 93 -14.41 -3.68 2.16
N VAL A 94 -15.29 -4.30 2.95
CA VAL A 94 -16.54 -4.87 2.44
C VAL A 94 -17.60 -3.76 2.50
N VAL A 95 -18.20 -3.44 1.36
CA VAL A 95 -19.19 -2.36 1.23
C VAL A 95 -20.37 -2.87 0.42
N ALA A 96 -21.59 -2.64 0.91
CA ALA A 96 -22.78 -2.95 0.13
C ALA A 96 -22.95 -1.98 -1.06
N PRO A 97 -23.35 -2.46 -2.26
CA PRO A 97 -23.53 -1.60 -3.45
C PRO A 97 -24.46 -0.39 -3.22
N SER A 98 -25.49 -0.55 -2.40
CA SER A 98 -26.42 0.54 -2.03
C SER A 98 -25.72 1.72 -1.35
N HIS A 99 -24.62 1.47 -0.61
CA HIS A 99 -23.81 2.53 0.01
C HIS A 99 -22.85 3.20 -0.98
N MET A 100 -22.57 2.55 -2.12
CA MET A 100 -21.75 3.10 -3.22
C MET A 100 -22.58 3.92 -4.22
N ALA A 101 -23.90 3.70 -4.28
CA ALA A 101 -24.80 4.37 -5.23
C ALA A 101 -24.80 5.91 -5.14
N THR A 102 -24.41 6.48 -4.00
CA THR A 102 -24.24 7.94 -3.84
C THR A 102 -23.00 8.48 -4.57
N PHE A 103 -22.00 7.63 -4.79
CA PHE A 103 -20.69 8.03 -5.32
C PHE A 103 -20.46 7.61 -6.77
N SER A 104 -21.21 6.64 -7.29
CA SER A 104 -21.14 6.25 -8.71
C SER A 104 -22.51 5.91 -9.28
N LYS A 105 -22.84 6.51 -10.42
CA LYS A 105 -24.03 6.18 -11.23
C LYS A 105 -24.01 4.74 -11.77
N GLN A 106 -22.85 4.07 -11.78
CA GLN A 106 -22.74 2.65 -12.16
C GLN A 106 -23.05 1.68 -11.00
N ALA A 107 -23.12 2.17 -9.76
CA ALA A 107 -23.49 1.36 -8.60
C ALA A 107 -25.01 1.34 -8.35
N THR A 108 -25.79 2.06 -9.16
CA THR A 108 -27.25 1.98 -9.16
C THR A 108 -27.67 0.87 -10.11
N LEU A 109 -28.39 -0.14 -9.60
CA LEU A 109 -29.06 -1.17 -10.41
C LEU A 109 -30.05 -0.53 -11.39
#